data_AF-A0A0S8HLK0-F1
#
_entry.id   AF-A0A0S8HLK0-F1
#
_cell.length_a   1.000
_cell.length_b   1.000
_cell.length_c   1.000
_cell.angle_alpha   90.00
_cell.angle_beta   90.00
_cell.angle_gamma   90.00
#
_symmetry.space_group_name_H-M   'P 1'
#
loop_
_entity.id
_entity.type
_entity.pdbx_description
1 polymer ?
#
loop_
_entity_poly.entity_id
_entity_poly.type
_entity_poly.pdbx_seq_one_letter_code
_entity_poly.pdbx_strand_id
1 'polypeptide(L)'
;MGGDPAGQRPEDLLRQFVGVFAGKGWLNQGLRIIHREKRYRVFCSEEEFIAQRINDHCGLSWGFPCWTVCMITPDQIIEDSPMSGFPSMEPGVHDWLRCLAEGDFKIL
;
A
#
# COMPACT_ATOMS: atom_id res chain seq x y z
N MET A 1 23.25 10.15 -24.39
CA MET A 1 21.88 9.70 -24.10
C MET A 1 21.76 9.61 -22.58
N GLY A 2 21.23 10.64 -21.94
CA GLY A 2 20.92 10.60 -20.51
C GLY A 2 19.53 10.01 -20.34
N GLY A 3 19.42 8.88 -19.64
CA GLY A 3 18.12 8.32 -19.24
C GLY A 3 17.62 9.08 -18.03
N ASP A 4 16.52 9.81 -18.19
CA ASP A 4 15.74 10.34 -17.08
C ASP A 4 15.29 9.18 -16.16
N PRO A 5 15.46 9.28 -14.83
CA PRO A 5 14.95 8.27 -13.89
C PRO A 5 13.43 8.37 -13.64
N ALA A 6 12.68 9.04 -14.53
CA ALA A 6 11.26 9.30 -14.37
C ALA A 6 10.39 8.30 -15.16
N GLY A 7 9.73 7.38 -14.45
CA GLY A 7 8.63 6.57 -15.01
C GLY A 7 8.78 5.06 -14.80
N GLN A 8 8.85 4.59 -13.55
CA GLN A 8 8.68 3.16 -13.30
C GLN A 8 7.25 2.76 -13.69
N ARG A 9 7.11 1.78 -14.58
CA ARG A 9 5.80 1.35 -15.07
C ARG A 9 5.02 0.68 -13.94
N PRO A 10 3.69 0.88 -13.83
CA PRO A 10 2.87 0.24 -12.81
C PRO A 10 3.05 -1.28 -12.76
N GLU A 11 3.15 -1.95 -13.90
CA GLU A 11 3.45 -3.39 -14.00
C GLU A 11 4.78 -3.79 -13.32
N ASP A 12 5.84 -3.00 -13.50
CA ASP A 12 7.17 -3.30 -12.97
C ASP A 12 7.19 -3.11 -11.45
N LEU A 13 6.40 -2.16 -10.95
CA LEU A 13 6.21 -1.93 -9.52
C LEU A 13 5.33 -3.02 -8.89
N LEU A 14 4.22 -3.38 -9.52
CA LEU A 14 3.35 -4.46 -9.07
C LEU A 14 4.12 -5.79 -8.97
N ARG A 15 4.96 -6.12 -9.96
CA ARG A 15 5.83 -7.31 -9.90
C ARG A 15 6.74 -7.33 -8.67
N GLN A 16 7.23 -6.18 -8.22
CA GLN A 16 8.03 -6.10 -6.99
C GLN A 16 7.19 -6.39 -5.75
N PHE A 17 5.98 -5.86 -5.65
CA PHE A 17 5.05 -6.19 -4.57
C PHE A 17 4.68 -7.67 -4.56
N VAL A 18 4.37 -8.24 -5.73
CA VAL A 18 4.11 -9.67 -5.90
C VAL A 18 5.31 -10.49 -5.40
N GLY A 19 6.53 -10.10 -5.78
CA GLY A 19 7.75 -10.76 -5.31
C GLY A 19 7.89 -10.75 -3.79
N VAL A 20 7.62 -9.61 -3.15
CA VAL A 20 7.65 -9.49 -1.67
C VAL A 20 6.58 -10.37 -1.01
N PHE A 21 5.33 -10.31 -1.48
CA PHE A 21 4.24 -11.09 -0.90
C PHE A 21 4.41 -12.58 -1.14
N ALA A 22 4.82 -13.00 -2.32
CA ALA A 22 5.10 -14.40 -2.63
C ALA A 22 6.26 -14.92 -1.79
N GLY A 23 7.37 -14.16 -1.70
CA GLY A 23 8.55 -14.54 -0.91
C GLY A 23 8.26 -14.69 0.59
N LYS A 24 7.20 -14.05 1.10
CA LYS A 24 6.76 -14.13 2.50
C LYS A 24 5.53 -15.02 2.71
N GLY A 25 4.99 -15.63 1.66
CA GLY A 25 3.82 -16.51 1.73
C GLY A 25 2.49 -15.77 1.98
N TRP A 26 2.41 -14.49 1.64
CA TRP A 26 1.25 -13.61 1.88
C TRP A 26 0.41 -13.34 0.64
N LEU A 27 0.84 -13.84 -0.53
CA LEU A 27 0.12 -13.61 -1.78
C LEU A 27 -1.33 -14.12 -1.67
N ASN A 28 -2.27 -13.33 -2.19
CA ASN A 28 -3.71 -13.56 -2.11
C ASN A 28 -4.27 -13.61 -0.67
N GLN A 29 -3.56 -13.06 0.31
CA GLN A 29 -4.02 -12.94 1.68
C GLN A 29 -4.07 -11.48 2.12
N GLY A 30 -5.16 -11.10 2.78
CA GLY A 30 -5.30 -9.78 3.38
C GLY A 30 -4.64 -9.74 4.76
N LEU A 31 -3.56 -8.97 4.91
CA LEU A 31 -2.89 -8.77 6.19
C LEU A 31 -3.40 -7.51 6.87
N ARG A 32 -3.51 -7.58 8.20
CA ARG A 32 -3.73 -6.40 9.05
C ARG A 32 -2.43 -6.04 9.72
N ILE A 33 -1.99 -4.80 9.57
CA ILE A 33 -0.69 -4.34 10.08
C ILE A 33 -0.80 -3.00 10.80
N ILE A 34 0.16 -2.71 11.66
CA ILE A 34 0.45 -1.39 12.19
C ILE A 34 1.77 -0.91 11.59
N HIS A 35 1.76 0.23 10.91
CA HIS A 35 2.94 0.95 10.43
C HIS A 35 2.82 2.41 10.83
N ARG A 36 3.87 3.05 11.37
CA ARG A 36 3.83 4.45 11.87
C ARG A 36 2.62 4.74 12.79
N GLU A 37 2.39 3.88 13.79
CA GLU A 37 1.29 3.99 14.79
C GLU A 37 -0.13 3.92 14.19
N LYS A 38 -0.21 3.56 12.91
CA LYS A 38 -1.40 3.64 12.08
C LYS A 38 -1.76 2.22 11.61
N ARG A 39 -3.04 1.82 11.73
CA ARG A 39 -3.55 0.49 11.29
C ARG A 39 -3.92 0.45 9.81
N TYR A 40 -3.56 -0.63 9.13
CA TYR A 40 -3.84 -0.83 7.71
C TYR A 40 -4.27 -2.25 7.42
N ARG A 41 -5.03 -2.41 6.33
CA ARG A 41 -5.20 -3.68 5.64
C ARG A 41 -4.42 -3.61 4.34
N VAL A 42 -3.51 -4.57 4.12
CA VAL A 42 -2.77 -4.70 2.86
C VAL A 42 -3.10 -6.03 2.21
N PHE A 43 -3.20 -6.03 0.90
CA PHE A 43 -3.43 -7.22 0.09
C PHE A 43 -2.66 -7.10 -1.21
N CYS A 44 -2.16 -8.24 -1.69
CA CYS A 44 -1.50 -8.32 -3.00
C CYS A 44 -1.93 -9.62 -3.69
N SER A 45 -2.29 -9.50 -4.97
CA SER A 45 -2.41 -10.58 -5.93
C SER A 45 -1.44 -10.31 -7.09
N GLU A 46 -1.44 -11.18 -8.10
CA GLU A 46 -0.70 -10.94 -9.35
C GLU A 46 -1.24 -9.75 -10.15
N GLU A 47 -2.50 -9.37 -9.91
CA GLU A 47 -3.22 -8.34 -10.67
C GLU A 47 -3.29 -7.01 -9.93
N GLU A 48 -3.17 -7.00 -8.59
CA GLU A 48 -3.25 -5.76 -7.85
C GLU A 48 -2.50 -5.80 -6.51
N PHE A 49 -2.07 -4.61 -6.08
CA PHE A 49 -1.74 -4.32 -4.69
C PHE A 49 -2.71 -3.28 -4.18
N ILE A 50 -3.18 -3.44 -2.94
CA ILE A 50 -4.02 -2.45 -2.27
C ILE A 50 -3.63 -2.31 -0.80
N ALA A 51 -3.49 -1.05 -0.37
CA ALA A 51 -3.35 -0.66 1.03
C ALA A 51 -4.54 0.22 1.43
N GLN A 52 -5.19 -0.15 2.51
CA GLN A 52 -6.36 0.54 3.04
C GLN A 52 -6.10 0.98 4.49
N ARG A 53 -6.38 2.24 4.80
CA ARG A 53 -6.34 2.75 6.17
C ARG A 53 -7.50 2.17 6.97
N ILE A 54 -7.25 1.65 8.17
CA ILE A 54 -8.30 1.26 9.12
C ILE A 54 -8.49 2.39 10.14
N ASN A 55 -9.69 2.96 10.22
CA ASN A 55 -10.05 3.95 11.23
C ASN A 55 -10.56 3.29 12.52
N ASP A 56 -9.98 3.66 13.66
CA ASP A 56 -10.41 3.21 15.00
C ASP A 56 -11.44 4.15 15.66
N HIS A 57 -11.75 5.30 15.05
CA HIS A 57 -12.58 6.36 15.65
C HIS A 57 -13.95 6.50 14.98
N CYS A 58 -14.86 5.58 15.25
CA CYS A 58 -16.29 5.87 15.30
C CYS A 58 -16.94 4.73 16.10
N GLY A 59 -17.59 5.04 17.22
CA GLY A 59 -18.44 4.11 17.98
C GLY A 59 -19.69 3.64 17.21
N LEU A 60 -19.59 3.56 15.88
CA LEU A 60 -20.59 3.04 14.96
C LEU A 60 -20.23 1.59 14.68
N SER A 61 -20.90 0.70 15.38
CA SER A 61 -21.22 -0.61 14.82
C SER A 61 -21.89 -0.40 13.45
N TRP A 62 -21.39 -1.11 12.43
CA TRP A 62 -21.87 -1.22 11.04
C TRP A 62 -21.01 -0.53 9.96
N GLY A 63 -20.19 -1.32 9.25
CA GLY A 63 -19.59 -0.98 7.95
C GLY A 63 -18.27 -0.21 8.02
N PHE A 64 -17.16 -0.92 7.86
CA PHE A 64 -15.77 -0.43 7.91
C PHE A 64 -15.53 0.94 7.25
N PRO A 65 -15.06 1.98 7.98
CA PRO A 65 -14.47 3.16 7.35
C PRO A 65 -13.02 2.83 6.96
N CYS A 66 -12.85 2.08 5.88
CA CYS A 66 -11.55 1.88 5.25
C CYS A 66 -11.49 2.71 3.96
N TRP A 67 -10.48 3.57 3.80
CA TRP A 67 -10.19 4.21 2.51
C TRP A 67 -8.89 3.68 1.93
N THR A 68 -8.87 3.54 0.61
CA THR A 68 -7.67 3.17 -0.15
C THR A 68 -6.66 4.30 -0.06
N VAL A 69 -5.48 3.99 0.46
CA VAL A 69 -4.35 4.94 0.54
C VAL A 69 -3.29 4.68 -0.52
N CYS A 70 -3.23 3.46 -1.04
CA CYS A 70 -2.41 3.11 -2.19
C CYS A 70 -3.04 1.94 -2.93
N MET A 71 -3.05 1.98 -4.25
CA MET A 71 -3.45 0.88 -5.11
C MET A 71 -2.58 0.86 -6.35
N ILE A 72 -2.17 -0.33 -6.77
CA ILE A 72 -1.38 -0.55 -7.97
C ILE A 72 -2.09 -1.62 -8.79
N THR A 73 -2.34 -1.33 -10.05
CA THR A 73 -2.75 -2.30 -11.07
C THR A 73 -1.72 -2.29 -12.20
N PRO A 74 -1.80 -3.18 -13.21
CA PRO A 74 -0.87 -3.16 -14.33
C PRO A 74 -0.91 -1.85 -15.12
N ASP A 75 -2.04 -1.13 -15.05
CA ASP A 75 -2.30 0.06 -15.85
C ASP A 75 -2.01 1.37 -15.11
N GLN A 76 -2.09 1.39 -13.77
CA GLN A 76 -2.02 2.63 -13.01
C GLN A 76 -1.53 2.44 -11.56
N ILE A 77 -1.01 3.54 -11.01
CA ILE A 77 -0.70 3.69 -9.59
C ILE A 77 -1.62 4.80 -9.05
N ILE A 78 -2.39 4.48 -8.01
CA ILE A 78 -3.20 5.43 -7.27
C ILE A 78 -2.61 5.56 -5.87
N GLU A 79 -2.24 6.77 -5.49
CA GLU A 79 -1.77 7.11 -4.15
C GLU A 79 -2.69 8.14 -3.53
N ASP A 80 -2.80 8.13 -2.21
CA ASP A 80 -3.43 9.22 -1.46
C ASP A 80 -2.58 10.48 -1.59
N SER A 81 -2.89 11.28 -2.61
CA SER A 81 -2.22 12.54 -2.88
C SER A 81 -2.70 13.61 -1.90
N PRO A 82 -1.80 14.52 -1.45
CA PRO A 82 -2.21 15.68 -0.66
C PRO A 82 -3.30 16.47 -1.40
N MET A 83 -4.48 16.61 -0.79
CA MET A 83 -5.41 17.69 -1.16
C MET A 83 -4.75 19.01 -0.79
N SER A 84 -4.78 19.97 -1.72
CA SER A 84 -4.16 21.30 -1.65
C SER A 84 -4.12 21.86 -0.22
N GLY A 85 -2.91 21.96 0.34
CA GLY A 85 -2.64 22.62 1.62
C GLY A 85 -2.16 21.73 2.77
N PHE A 86 -2.28 20.40 2.67
CA PHE A 86 -1.77 19.48 3.70
C PHE A 86 -0.90 18.37 3.08
N PRO A 87 0.32 18.10 3.59
CA PRO A 87 1.09 16.96 3.14
C PRO A 87 0.33 15.66 3.46
N SER A 88 0.28 14.72 2.51
CA SER A 88 -0.26 13.39 2.79
C SER A 88 0.56 12.76 3.91
N MET A 89 -0.12 12.30 4.96
CA MET A 89 0.51 11.58 6.07
C MET A 89 0.57 10.07 5.81
N GLU A 90 0.18 9.64 4.61
CA GLU A 90 0.17 8.24 4.22
C GLU A 90 1.46 7.86 3.48
N PRO A 91 1.93 6.60 3.59
CA PRO A 91 3.12 6.17 2.87
C PRO A 91 2.86 6.21 1.36
N GLY A 92 3.83 6.73 0.61
CA GLY A 92 3.86 6.58 -0.84
C GLY A 92 4.14 5.13 -1.25
N VAL A 93 4.03 4.84 -2.54
CA VAL A 93 4.15 3.50 -3.09
C VAL A 93 5.52 2.87 -2.84
N HIS A 94 6.59 3.67 -2.91
CA HIS A 94 7.94 3.20 -2.59
C HIS A 94 8.15 3.01 -1.09
N ASP A 95 7.50 3.82 -0.24
CA ASP A 95 7.53 3.63 1.21
C ASP A 95 6.82 2.33 1.60
N TRP A 96 5.67 2.04 0.96
CA TRP A 96 4.96 0.77 1.13
C TRP A 96 5.82 -0.41 0.74
N LEU A 97 6.45 -0.36 -0.44
CA LEU A 97 7.32 -1.45 -0.90
C LEU A 97 8.48 -1.69 0.06
N ARG A 98 9.17 -0.62 0.50
CA ARG A 98 10.27 -0.71 1.48
C ARG A 98 9.79 -1.31 2.80
N CYS A 99 8.71 -0.75 3.37
CA CYS A 99 8.12 -1.21 4.62
C CYS A 99 7.79 -2.71 4.58
N LEU A 100 7.13 -3.16 3.51
CA LEU A 100 6.71 -4.56 3.34
C LEU A 100 7.90 -5.48 3.11
N ALA A 101 8.90 -5.05 2.34
CA ALA A 101 10.13 -5.81 2.11
C ALA A 101 10.95 -5.97 3.40
N GLU A 102 11.20 -4.89 4.12
CA GLU A 102 12.04 -4.87 5.33
C GLU A 102 11.31 -5.42 6.57
N GLY A 103 9.98 -5.49 6.54
CA GLY A 103 9.21 -5.91 7.72
C GLY A 103 9.08 -4.81 8.78
N ASP A 104 9.13 -3.53 8.36
CA ASP A 104 9.01 -2.36 9.26
C ASP A 104 7.54 -2.09 9.65
N PHE A 105 6.90 -3.09 10.26
CA PHE A 105 5.52 -3.04 10.73
C PHE A 105 5.27 -4.14 11.76
N LYS A 106 4.08 -4.10 12.39
CA LYS A 106 3.60 -5.17 13.29
C LYS A 106 2.35 -5.81 12.69
N ILE A 107 2.27 -7.13 12.69
CA ILE A 107 1.04 -7.85 12.31
C ILE A 107 0.05 -7.78 13.48
N LEU A 108 -1.23 -7.59 13.15
CA LEU A 108 -2.36 -7.61 14.08
C LEU A 108 -3.03 -8.99 14.17
#